data_AF-A0A8T0K3F2-F1
#
_entry.id   AF-A0A8T0K3F2-F1
#
_cell.length_a   1.000
_cell.length_b   1.000
_cell.length_c   1.000
_cell.angle_alpha   90.00
_cell.angle_beta   90.00
_cell.angle_gamma   90.00
#
_symmetry.space_group_name_H-M   'P 1'
#
loop_
_entity.id
_entity.type
_entity.pdbx_description
1 polymer ?
#
loop_
_entity_poly.entity_id
_entity_poly.type
_entity_poly.pdbx_seq_one_letter_code
_entity_poly.pdbx_strand_id
1 'polypeptide(L)'
;MASECAVCLDDIATDQPARLVPGCNHAFHVECADTWLSKHPLCPLCRAKLDPTLISSSETLRHCTVSHLSYAAPKESVIRRNKRFE
;
A
#
# COMPACT_ATOMS: atom_id res chain seq x y z
N MET A 1 23.71 -6.78 -9.83
CA MET A 1 22.27 -6.47 -9.85
C MET A 1 22.16 -5.01 -9.49
N ALA A 2 22.08 -4.15 -10.50
CA ALA A 2 21.88 -2.72 -10.32
C ALA A 2 20.42 -2.47 -9.96
N SER A 3 20.17 -1.49 -9.10
CA SER A 3 18.81 -1.02 -8.85
C SER A 3 18.52 0.02 -9.93
N GLU A 4 17.60 -0.24 -10.84
CA GLU A 4 17.22 0.72 -11.89
C GLU A 4 16.06 1.59 -11.39
N CYS A 5 16.13 2.90 -11.63
CA CYS A 5 15.08 3.82 -11.22
C CYS A 5 13.92 3.76 -12.22
N ALA A 6 12.75 3.24 -11.82
CA ALA A 6 11.59 3.13 -12.73
C ALA A 6 10.96 4.48 -13.15
N VAL A 7 11.45 5.61 -12.62
CA VAL A 7 10.97 6.96 -12.98
C VAL A 7 11.76 7.53 -14.15
N CYS A 8 13.09 7.45 -14.10
CA CYS A 8 13.98 7.95 -15.15
C CYS A 8 14.57 6.84 -16.05
N LEU A 9 14.32 5.57 -15.72
CA LEU A 9 14.83 4.38 -16.40
C LEU A 9 16.36 4.31 -16.47
N ASP A 10 17.02 4.90 -15.47
CA ASP A 10 18.47 4.99 -15.39
C ASP A 10 18.99 4.19 -14.18
N ASP A 11 20.25 3.76 -14.24
CA ASP A 11 20.89 3.00 -13.18
C ASP A 11 21.10 3.86 -11.92
N ILE A 12 20.66 3.35 -10.77
CA ILE A 12 20.95 3.98 -9.49
C ILE A 12 22.40 3.68 -9.13
N ALA A 13 23.28 4.61 -9.51
CA ALA A 13 24.70 4.56 -9.15
C ALA A 13 24.88 4.69 -7.63
N THR A 14 25.97 4.11 -7.09
CA THR A 14 26.31 4.23 -5.66
C THR A 14 26.56 5.68 -5.23
N ASP A 15 26.96 6.52 -6.17
CA ASP A 15 27.19 7.95 -5.95
C ASP A 15 25.89 8.78 -5.94
N GLN A 16 24.77 8.19 -6.37
CA GLN A 16 23.48 8.87 -6.44
C GLN A 16 22.63 8.55 -5.20
N PRO A 17 22.03 9.56 -4.56
CA PRO A 17 21.19 9.32 -3.40
C PRO A 17 19.89 8.65 -3.84
N ALA A 18 19.61 7.49 -3.26
CA ALA A 18 18.38 6.73 -3.48
C ALA A 18 17.49 6.79 -2.23
N ARG A 19 16.19 7.02 -2.44
CA ARG A 19 15.18 6.97 -1.38
C ARG A 19 14.34 5.71 -1.54
N LEU A 20 14.19 5.01 -0.42
CA LEU A 20 13.23 3.91 -0.29
C LEU A 20 11.85 4.48 0.01
N VAL A 21 10.87 3.92 -0.68
CA VAL A 21 9.48 4.32 -0.54
C VAL A 21 8.84 3.62 0.67
N PRO A 22 8.38 4.35 1.70
CA PRO A 22 7.74 3.76 2.86
C PRO A 22 6.46 3.02 2.46
N GLY A 23 6.29 1.78 2.94
CA GLY A 23 5.12 0.93 2.66
C GLY A 23 5.29 -0.11 1.55
N CYS A 24 6.29 0.04 0.67
CA CYS A 24 6.60 -0.98 -0.35
C CYS A 24 8.10 -1.21 -0.60
N ASN A 25 8.98 -0.43 0.04
CA ASN A 25 10.43 -0.62 0.04
C ASN A 25 11.09 -0.60 -1.36
N HIS A 26 10.46 0.05 -2.35
CA HIS A 26 11.06 0.26 -3.67
C HIS A 26 12.04 1.45 -3.63
N ALA A 27 13.19 1.31 -4.28
CA ALA A 27 14.23 2.32 -4.35
C ALA A 27 14.12 3.16 -5.64
N PHE A 28 14.20 4.48 -5.50
CA PHE A 28 14.28 5.43 -6.62
C PHE A 28 15.28 6.53 -6.29
N HIS A 29 15.77 7.27 -7.28
CA HIS A 29 16.56 8.48 -7.01
C HIS A 29 15.77 9.45 -6.12
N VAL A 30 16.44 10.13 -5.19
CA VAL A 30 15.79 11.11 -4.30
C VAL A 30 15.02 12.16 -5.10
N GLU A 31 15.62 12.74 -6.14
CA GLU A 31 14.97 13.74 -6.99
C GLU A 31 13.77 13.17 -7.76
N CYS A 32 13.91 11.95 -8.29
CA CYS A 32 12.82 11.27 -9.00
C CYS A 32 11.66 10.95 -8.05
N ALA A 33 11.96 10.44 -6.85
CA ALA A 33 10.97 10.15 -5.84
C ALA A 33 10.25 11.43 -5.41
N ASP A 34 10.97 12.51 -5.11
CA ASP A 34 10.37 13.77 -4.68
C ASP A 34 9.47 14.40 -5.75
N THR A 35 9.96 14.45 -6.99
CA THR A 35 9.21 14.98 -8.14
C THR A 35 7.96 14.14 -8.42
N TRP A 36 8.09 12.81 -8.37
CA TRP A 36 6.97 11.91 -8.62
C TRP A 36 5.92 12.02 -7.51
N LEU A 37 6.35 11.99 -6.25
CA LEU A 37 5.45 12.04 -5.09
C LEU A 37 4.74 13.38 -4.93
N SER A 38 5.37 14.47 -5.39
CA SER A 38 4.73 15.79 -5.48
C SER A 38 3.53 15.80 -6.44
N LYS A 39 3.51 14.93 -7.46
CA LYS A 39 2.40 14.83 -8.43
C LYS A 39 1.46 13.67 -8.13
N HIS A 40 2.01 12.54 -7.70
CA HIS A 40 1.32 11.28 -7.48
C HIS A 40 1.85 10.61 -6.21
N PRO A 41 1.09 10.61 -5.09
CA PRO A 41 1.50 9.95 -3.83
C PRO A 41 1.34 8.42 -3.90
N LEU A 42 1.78 7.82 -5.00
CA LEU A 42 1.63 6.41 -5.34
C LEU A 42 2.96 5.87 -5.86
N CYS A 43 3.34 4.67 -5.45
CA CYS A 43 4.52 4.01 -5.99
C CYS A 43 4.31 3.66 -7.48
N PRO A 44 5.25 4.00 -8.38
CA PRO A 44 5.11 3.70 -9.81
C PRO A 44 5.19 2.20 -10.13
N LEU A 45 5.80 1.39 -9.25
CA LEU A 45 5.95 -0.06 -9.45
C LEU A 45 4.75 -0.86 -8.95
N CYS A 46 4.33 -0.62 -7.70
CA CYS A 46 3.31 -1.43 -7.04
C CYS A 46 1.99 -0.70 -6.79
N ARG A 47 1.91 0.59 -7.14
CA ARG A 47 0.75 1.47 -6.89
C ARG A 47 0.36 1.59 -5.41
N ALA A 48 1.25 1.23 -4.48
CA ALA A 48 1.05 1.46 -3.06
C ALA A 48 1.00 2.96 -2.75
N LYS A 49 0.02 3.39 -1.95
CA LYS A 49 -0.10 4.78 -1.50
C LYS A 49 0.98 5.08 -0.46
N LEU A 50 1.65 6.21 -0.60
CA LEU A 50 2.57 6.66 0.42
C LEU A 50 1.75 7.39 1.44
N ASP A 51 1.58 6.78 2.60
CA ASP A 51 0.88 7.45 3.67
C ASP A 51 1.87 8.39 4.38
N PRO A 52 1.67 9.72 4.28
CA PRO A 52 2.59 10.70 4.87
C PRO A 52 2.59 10.65 6.40
N THR A 53 1.68 9.91 7.04
CA THR A 53 1.62 9.79 8.51
C THR A 53 2.71 8.88 9.09
N LEU A 54 3.49 8.18 8.27
CA LEU A 54 4.57 7.29 8.76
C LEU A 54 5.92 8.00 8.95
N ILE A 55 6.03 9.30 8.66
CA ILE A 55 7.30 10.04 8.69
C ILE A 55 7.49 10.84 10.00
N SER A 56 6.53 10.79 10.93
CA SER A 56 6.67 11.36 12.27
C SER A 56 6.34 10.29 13.30
N SER A 57 7.28 10.03 14.21
CA SER A 57 7.11 9.09 15.30
C SER A 57 5.75 9.27 16.01
N SER A 58 5.10 8.13 16.29
CA SER A 58 3.89 7.92 17.12
C SER A 58 2.52 8.32 16.51
N GLU A 59 1.70 7.27 16.29
CA GLU A 59 0.23 7.25 16.31
C GLU A 59 -0.55 8.25 15.42
N THR A 60 -1.29 7.77 14.41
CA THR A 60 -2.71 7.35 14.50
C THR A 60 -3.37 7.41 13.09
N LEU A 61 -3.94 6.27 12.66
CA LEU A 61 -5.10 6.13 11.76
C LEU A 61 -5.11 6.76 10.35
N ARG A 62 -4.94 5.91 9.33
CA ARG A 62 -5.93 5.72 8.24
C ARG A 62 -5.96 4.27 7.75
N HIS A 63 -6.61 3.40 8.52
CA HIS A 63 -7.27 2.26 7.89
C HIS A 63 -8.42 2.84 7.07
N CYS A 64 -8.36 2.69 5.75
CA CYS A 64 -9.50 2.93 4.89
C CYS A 64 -10.67 2.08 5.39
N THR A 65 -11.72 2.73 5.90
CA THR A 65 -13.07 2.20 5.89
C THR A 65 -13.39 1.84 4.44
N VAL A 66 -13.21 0.58 4.09
CA VAL A 66 -13.77 -0.01 2.87
C VAL A 66 -15.28 -0.05 3.02
N SER A 67 -15.92 1.12 2.95
CA SER A 67 -17.28 1.18 2.45
C SER A 67 -17.21 0.73 0.99
N HIS A 68 -17.73 -0.48 0.75
CA HIS A 68 -18.08 -1.08 -0.54
C HIS A 68 -17.01 -1.92 -1.27
N LEU A 69 -16.77 -3.14 -0.75
CA LEU A 69 -17.01 -4.30 -1.61
C LEU A 69 -17.88 -5.31 -0.88
N SER A 70 -19.12 -5.36 -1.33
CA SER A 70 -20.16 -6.33 -1.02
C SER A 70 -19.68 -7.74 -1.36
N TYR A 71 -19.08 -8.45 -0.41
CA TYR A 71 -18.99 -9.90 -0.50
C TYR A 71 -20.30 -10.47 0.04
N ALA A 72 -21.20 -10.79 -0.89
CA ALA A 72 -22.40 -11.54 -0.59
C ALA A 72 -22.02 -12.88 0.06
N ALA A 73 -22.45 -13.09 1.31
CA ALA A 73 -22.58 -14.42 1.88
C ALA A 73 -23.96 -14.53 2.56
N PRO A 74 -24.98 -15.01 1.83
CA PRO A 74 -26.24 -15.42 2.44
C PRO A 74 -26.10 -16.83 3.04
N LYS A 75 -26.32 -16.96 4.35
CA LYS A 75 -27.24 -17.95 4.96
C LYS A 75 -27.09 -17.95 6.48
N GLU A 76 -27.86 -17.06 7.09
CA GLU A 76 -28.36 -17.23 8.44
C GLU A 76 -29.07 -18.60 8.50
N SER A 77 -28.38 -19.60 9.01
CA SER A 77 -28.95 -20.92 9.23
C SER A 77 -29.65 -20.87 10.58
N VAL A 78 -30.92 -20.46 10.51
CA VAL A 78 -31.92 -20.60 11.56
C VAL A 78 -31.89 -22.03 12.09
N ILE A 79 -31.19 -22.26 13.20
CA ILE A 79 -31.30 -23.52 13.94
C ILE A 79 -32.59 -23.44 14.76
N ARG A 80 -33.72 -23.64 14.07
CA ARG A 80 -35.03 -23.84 14.71
C ARG A 80 -35.03 -25.19 15.43
N ARG A 81 -35.11 -25.07 16.75
CA ARG A 81 -35.55 -26.03 17.78
C ARG A 81 -36.21 -27.33 17.29
N ASN A 82 -35.72 -28.42 17.88
CA ASN A 82 -36.42 -29.59 18.41
C ASN A 82 -37.42 -30.34 17.51
N LYS A 83 -37.03 -31.56 17.09
CA LYS A 83 -37.98 -32.66 16.86
C LYS A 83 -37.53 -33.92 17.62
N ARG A 84 -38.31 -34.20 18.65
CA ARG A 84 -38.43 -35.47 19.38
C ARG A 84 -39.06 -36.53 18.46
N PHE A 85 -38.38 -37.66 18.31
CA PHE A 85 -38.85 -39.02 17.96
C PHE A 85 -37.54 -39.83 18.03
N GLU A 86 -37.31 -40.74 18.98
CA GLU A 86 -38.13 -41.87 19.41
C GLU A 86 -38.21 -42.02 20.94
#